data_AF-A0A419KP14-F1
#
_entry.id   AF-A0A419KP14-F1
#
_cell.length_a   1.000
_cell.length_b   1.000
_cell.length_c   1.000
_cell.angle_alpha   90.00
_cell.angle_beta   90.00
_cell.angle_gamma   90.00
#
_symmetry.space_group_name_H-M   'P 1'
#
loop_
_entity.id
_entity.type
_entity.pdbx_description
1 polymer ?
#
loop_
_entity_poly.entity_id
_entity_poly.type
_entity_poly.pdbx_seq_one_letter_code
_entity_poly.pdbx_strand_id
1 'polypeptide(L)'
;MIEMGHTWVEVEISDLERKKSKRVKALVDTGASLTVLPEGIAEELGIEPISEEEVVTGAGLIKVKRGEAWIKLKGKEGPFNV
;
A
#
# COMPACT_ATOMS: atom_id res chain seq x y z
N MET A 1 6.29 -4.55 -30.94
CA MET A 1 5.45 -3.71 -30.06
C MET A 1 6.10 -3.76 -28.70
N ILE A 2 6.56 -2.63 -28.16
CA ILE A 2 7.11 -2.59 -26.81
C ILE A 2 5.91 -2.39 -25.89
N GLU A 3 5.35 -3.49 -25.36
CA GLU A 3 4.45 -3.34 -24.22
C GLU A 3 5.25 -2.71 -23.09
N MET A 4 4.75 -1.61 -22.54
CA MET A 4 5.31 -1.05 -21.33
C MET A 4 5.05 -2.06 -20.21
N GLY A 5 6.11 -2.77 -19.81
CA GLY A 5 6.01 -3.92 -18.91
C GLY A 5 5.69 -3.48 -17.49
N HIS A 6 4.50 -3.83 -17.00
CA HIS A 6 4.17 -3.67 -15.59
C HIS A 6 4.80 -4.80 -14.78
N THR A 7 5.54 -4.46 -13.73
CA THR A 7 6.05 -5.46 -12.78
C THR A 7 5.09 -5.60 -11.62
N TRP A 8 4.67 -6.83 -11.36
CA TRP A 8 3.77 -7.18 -10.26
C TRP A 8 4.48 -8.07 -9.25
N VAL A 9 4.20 -7.88 -7.97
CA VAL A 9 4.72 -8.72 -6.88
C VAL A 9 3.60 -9.20 -5.97
N GLU A 10 3.71 -10.42 -5.47
CA GLU A 10 2.84 -10.89 -4.39
C GLU A 10 3.33 -10.32 -3.06
N VAL A 11 2.43 -9.64 -2.35
CA VAL A 11 2.69 -9.02 -1.05
C VAL A 11 1.65 -9.55 -0.06
N GLU A 12 2.10 -9.86 1.15
CA GLU A 12 1.19 -10.09 2.28
C GLU A 12 1.15 -8.82 3.13
N ILE A 13 -0.04 -8.25 3.29
CA ILE A 13 -0.30 -7.05 4.07
C ILE A 13 -1.08 -7.49 5.31
N SER A 14 -0.71 -7.00 6.48
CA SER A 14 -1.41 -7.28 7.73
C SER A 14 -1.62 -6.01 8.55
N ASP A 15 -2.55 -6.07 9.51
CA ASP A 15 -2.55 -5.13 10.63
C ASP A 15 -1.23 -5.24 11.43
N LEU A 16 -0.93 -4.23 12.25
CA LEU A 16 0.33 -4.18 13.01
C LEU A 16 0.50 -5.35 13.98
N GLU A 17 -0.60 -5.89 14.52
CA GLU A 17 -0.57 -7.06 15.39
C GLU A 17 -0.52 -8.39 14.62
N ARG A 18 -0.64 -8.35 13.30
CA ARG A 18 -0.60 -9.50 12.39
C ARG A 18 -1.74 -10.50 12.65
N LYS A 19 -2.89 -10.03 13.13
CA LYS A 19 -4.10 -10.83 13.38
C LYS A 19 -4.95 -11.00 12.12
N LYS A 20 -4.95 -10.01 11.23
CA LYS A 20 -5.66 -10.00 9.96
C LYS A 20 -4.65 -9.77 8.84
N SER A 21 -4.65 -10.64 7.84
CA SER A 21 -3.73 -10.53 6.71
C SER A 21 -4.41 -10.84 5.39
N LYS A 22 -3.89 -10.24 4.32
CA LYS A 22 -4.36 -10.44 2.95
C LYS A 22 -3.17 -10.50 2.00
N ARG A 23 -3.19 -11.49 1.10
CA ARG A 23 -2.26 -11.57 -0.03
C ARG A 23 -2.83 -10.88 -1.24
N VAL A 24 -2.04 -10.01 -1.85
CA VAL A 24 -2.43 -9.23 -3.02
C VAL A 24 -1.32 -9.23 -4.06
N LYS A 25 -1.68 -9.02 -5.32
CA LYS A 25 -0.73 -8.63 -6.36
C LYS A 25 -0.65 -7.11 -6.38
N ALA A 26 0.51 -6.57 -5.99
CA ALA A 26 0.77 -5.14 -5.98
C ALA A 26 1.59 -4.74 -7.20
N LEU A 27 1.32 -3.55 -7.73
CA LEU A 27 2.13 -2.93 -8.79
C LEU A 27 3.43 -2.39 -8.18
N VAL A 28 4.57 -2.68 -8.81
CA VAL A 28 5.82 -2.00 -8.50
C VAL A 28 5.87 -0.70 -9.30
N ASP A 29 5.55 0.41 -8.63
CA ASP A 29 5.50 1.74 -9.24
C ASP A 29 6.63 2.62 -8.71
N THR A 30 7.66 2.86 -9.52
CA THR A 30 8.78 3.75 -9.16
C THR A 30 8.43 5.23 -9.24
N GLY A 31 7.26 5.58 -9.81
CA GLY A 31 6.74 6.95 -9.85
C GLY A 31 5.94 7.35 -8.62
N ALA A 32 5.60 6.40 -7.74
CA ALA A 32 4.88 6.66 -6.51
C ALA A 32 5.85 6.85 -5.33
N SER A 33 5.82 8.04 -4.72
CA SER A 33 6.60 8.32 -3.50
C SER A 33 6.03 7.64 -2.25
N LEU A 34 4.76 7.20 -2.30
CA LEU A 34 4.04 6.57 -1.20
C LEU A 34 3.58 5.18 -1.60
N THR A 35 3.64 4.24 -0.65
CA THR A 35 2.88 2.98 -0.78
C THR A 35 1.41 3.30 -0.52
N VAL A 36 0.51 2.79 -1.35
CA VAL A 36 -0.92 3.09 -1.30
C VAL A 36 -1.73 1.81 -1.25
N LEU A 37 -2.72 1.77 -0.37
CA LEU A 37 -3.72 0.72 -0.31
C LEU A 37 -5.09 1.24 -0.81
N PRO A 38 -5.86 0.42 -1.53
CA PRO A 38 -7.30 0.66 -1.69
C PRO A 38 -7.99 0.71 -0.32
N GLU A 39 -8.90 1.67 -0.11
CA GLU A 39 -9.59 1.86 1.18
C GLU A 39 -10.26 0.58 1.70
N GLY A 40 -10.92 -0.18 0.82
CA GLY A 40 -11.54 -1.46 1.21
C GLY A 40 -10.56 -2.52 1.73
N ILE A 41 -9.29 -2.51 1.30
CA ILE A 41 -8.27 -3.41 1.88
C ILE A 41 -7.86 -2.94 3.27
N ALA A 42 -7.71 -1.62 3.46
CA ALA A 42 -7.41 -1.05 4.77
C ALA A 42 -8.53 -1.37 5.77
N GLU A 43 -9.80 -1.17 5.37
CA GLU A 43 -10.98 -1.49 6.20
C GLU A 43 -11.06 -2.99 6.55
N GLU A 44 -10.87 -3.87 5.58
CA GLU A 44 -10.89 -5.33 5.79
C GLU A 44 -9.85 -5.78 6.82
N LEU A 45 -8.66 -5.19 6.75
CA LEU A 45 -7.55 -5.47 7.66
C LEU A 45 -7.67 -4.71 8.99
N GLY A 46 -8.55 -3.72 9.10
CA GLY A 46 -8.67 -2.87 10.28
C GLY A 46 -7.48 -1.92 10.47
N ILE A 47 -6.90 -1.45 9.36
CA ILE A 47 -5.84 -0.43 9.38
C ILE A 47 -6.50 0.94 9.50
N GLU A 48 -6.42 1.51 10.69
CA GLU A 48 -7.00 2.82 10.98
C GLU A 48 -6.05 3.97 10.55
N PRO A 49 -6.59 5.08 10.05
CA PRO A 49 -5.79 6.24 9.70
C PRO A 49 -5.26 6.94 10.95
N ILE A 50 -3.96 7.26 10.95
CA ILE A 50 -3.27 7.98 12.05
C ILE A 50 -3.01 9.45 11.71
N SER A 51 -3.03 9.81 10.43
CA SER A 51 -2.89 11.19 9.94
C SER A 51 -3.48 11.35 8.55
N GLU A 52 -3.46 12.60 8.05
CA GLU A 52 -3.79 12.94 6.67
C GLU A 52 -2.64 13.74 6.05
N GLU A 53 -2.45 13.61 4.74
CA GLU A 53 -1.41 14.30 3.97
C GLU A 53 -1.96 14.80 2.64
N GLU A 54 -1.56 16.00 2.21
CA GLU A 54 -1.84 16.49 0.86
C GLU A 54 -0.78 15.96 -0.12
N VAL A 55 -1.22 15.32 -1.19
CA VAL A 55 -0.36 14.68 -2.18
C VAL A 55 -0.70 15.15 -3.59
N VAL A 56 0.32 15.29 -4.42
CA VAL A 56 0.16 15.59 -5.84
C VAL A 56 0.02 14.29 -6.61
N THR A 57 -1.04 14.18 -7.40
CA THR A 57 -1.30 13.05 -8.29
C THR A 57 -1.37 13.52 -9.74
N GLY A 58 -1.46 12.57 -10.68
CA GLY A 58 -1.76 12.91 -12.08
C GLY A 58 -3.10 13.61 -12.28
N ALA A 59 -4.02 13.54 -11.31
CA ALA A 59 -5.32 14.21 -11.35
C ALA A 59 -5.35 15.55 -10.59
N GLY A 60 -4.23 15.96 -9.97
CA GLY A 60 -4.12 17.16 -9.15
C GLY A 60 -3.84 16.87 -7.68
N LEU A 61 -3.99 17.91 -6.85
CA LEU A 61 -3.77 17.84 -5.41
C LEU A 61 -4.97 17.20 -4.70
N ILE A 62 -4.73 16.19 -3.86
CA ILE A 62 -5.77 15.54 -3.05
C ILE A 62 -5.27 15.35 -1.62
N LYS A 63 -6.19 15.17 -0.66
CA LYS A 63 -5.87 14.68 0.68
C LYS A 63 -6.03 13.17 0.75
N VAL A 64 -5.05 12.50 1.33
CA VAL A 64 -5.08 11.06 1.58
C VAL A 64 -4.90 10.78 3.06
N LYS A 65 -5.59 9.76 3.55
CA LYS A 65 -5.38 9.19 4.88
C LYS A 65 -4.07 8.41 4.89
N ARG A 66 -3.34 8.45 6.01
CA ARG A 66 -2.09 7.69 6.22
C ARG A 66 -2.30 6.72 7.38
N GLY A 67 -1.88 5.48 7.19
CA GLY A 67 -1.91 4.43 8.20
C GLY A 67 -0.59 3.68 8.29
N GLU A 68 -0.55 2.66 9.15
CA GLU A 68 0.59 1.75 9.24
C GLU A 68 0.13 0.30 9.07
N ALA A 69 0.89 -0.46 8.29
CA ALA A 69 0.64 -1.87 8.04
C ALA A 69 1.91 -2.68 8.18
N TRP A 70 1.79 -3.96 8.57
CA TRP A 70 2.90 -4.90 8.49
C TRP A 70 2.95 -5.50 7.09
N ILE A 71 4.04 -5.28 6.36
CA ILE A 71 4.22 -5.75 4.99
C ILE A 71 5.26 -6.86 4.95
N LYS A 72 4.94 -7.97 4.28
CA LYS A 72 5.88 -9.06 3.98
C LYS A 72 6.00 -9.26 2.48
N LEU A 73 7.24 -9.19 1.97
CA LEU A 73 7.58 -9.31 0.56
C LEU A 73 8.95 -9.99 0.42
N LYS A 74 9.02 -11.07 -0.37
CA LYS A 74 10.26 -11.79 -0.73
C LYS A 74 11.21 -12.05 0.47
N GLY A 75 10.64 -12.52 1.58
CA GLY A 75 11.41 -12.88 2.78
C GLY A 75 11.86 -11.70 3.65
N LYS A 76 11.49 -10.47 3.29
CA LYS A 76 11.63 -9.28 4.14
C LYS A 76 10.27 -8.90 4.69
N GLU A 77 10.23 -8.44 5.93
CA GLU A 77 9.00 -7.95 6.54
C GLU A 77 9.25 -6.85 7.58
N GLY A 78 8.24 -6.03 7.83
CA GLY A 78 8.28 -4.97 8.84
C GLY A 78 7.09 -4.01 8.74
N PRO A 79 6.98 -3.05 9.68
CA PRO A 79 5.98 -2.00 9.62
C PRO A 79 6.31 -1.00 8.50
N PHE A 80 5.28 -0.51 7.81
CA PHE A 80 5.38 0.46 6.72
C PHE A 80 4.21 1.44 6.76
N ASN A 81 4.49 2.70 6.39
CA ASN A 81 3.46 3.72 6.20
C ASN A 81 2.73 3.49 4.88
N VAL A 82 1.40 3.43 4.93
CA VAL A 82 0.51 3.14 3.80
C VAL A 82 -0.58 4.18 3.65
#